data_AF-A0A1H7LWA6-F1
#
_entry.id   AF-A0A1H7LWA6-F1
#
_cell.length_a   1.000
_cell.length_b   1.000
_cell.length_c   1.000
_cell.angle_alpha   90.00
_cell.angle_beta   90.00
_cell.angle_gamma   90.00
#
_symmetry.space_group_name_H-M   'P 1'
#
loop_
_entity.id
_entity.type
_entity.pdbx_description
1 polymer ?
#
loop_
_entity_poly.entity_id
_entity_poly.type
_entity_poly.pdbx_seq_one_letter_code
_entity_poly.pdbx_strand_id
1 'polypeptide(L)' 'MEINLNYLSDLLKIELKTDNIGEIPYLKLDEKYVITEHFLTKELELNNLENYEWHCLSFDEISNILNFQPLNG' A
#
# COMPACT_ATOMS: atom_id res chain seq x y z
N MET A 1 13.01 -0.10 12.65
CA MET A 1 12.60 0.90 11.63
C MET A 1 11.16 0.62 11.34
N GLU A 2 10.28 1.59 11.53
CA GLU A 2 8.84 1.41 11.33
C GLU A 2 8.55 1.49 9.83
N ILE A 3 7.88 0.48 9.28
CA ILE A 3 7.49 0.47 7.87
C ILE A 3 6.22 1.30 7.76
N ASN A 4 6.30 2.38 6.98
CA ASN A 4 5.19 3.28 6.72
C ASN A 4 5.03 3.46 5.21
N LEU A 5 4.01 4.19 4.78
CA LEU A 5 3.60 4.27 3.39
C LEU A 5 4.63 5.01 2.53
N ASN A 6 5.26 6.06 3.07
CA ASN A 6 6.36 6.75 2.40
C ASN A 6 7.56 5.82 2.20
N TYR A 7 7.94 5.06 3.24
CA TYR A 7 9.04 4.11 3.14
C TYR A 7 8.75 3.01 2.11
N LEU A 8 7.52 2.52 2.05
CA LEU A 8 7.10 1.52 1.08
C LEU A 8 7.09 2.10 -0.35
N SER A 9 6.67 3.37 -0.52
CA SER A 9 6.75 4.11 -1.78
C SER A 9 8.17 4.16 -2.32
N ASP A 10 9.12 4.55 -1.49
CA ASP A 10 10.54 4.68 -1.84
C ASP A 10 11.14 3.32 -2.23
N LEU A 11 10.84 2.26 -1.47
CA LEU A 11 11.35 0.92 -1.73
C LEU A 11 10.82 0.33 -3.04
N LEU A 12 9.51 0.46 -3.27
CA LEU A 12 8.87 -0.08 -4.47
C LEU A 12 9.07 0.82 -5.70
N LYS A 13 9.55 2.05 -5.51
CA LYS A 13 9.64 3.09 -6.54
C LYS A 13 8.28 3.37 -7.18
N ILE A 14 7.23 3.34 -6.37
CA ILE A 14 5.85 3.64 -6.75
C ILE A 14 5.51 5.00 -6.16
N GLU A 15 5.06 5.93 -6.99
CA GLU A 15 4.63 7.26 -6.54
C GLU A 15 3.40 7.17 -5.64
N LEU A 16 3.40 7.92 -4.54
CA LEU A 16 2.21 8.13 -3.73
C LEU A 16 1.18 8.95 -4.49
N LYS A 17 -0.04 8.45 -4.50
CA LYS A 17 -1.20 9.17 -5.01
C LYS A 17 -2.01 9.69 -3.84
N THR A 18 -2.90 10.63 -4.13
CA THR A 18 -3.95 11.05 -3.20
C THR A 18 -5.30 10.72 -3.78
N ASP A 19 -6.31 10.58 -2.92
CA ASP A 19 -7.70 10.44 -3.35
C ASP A 19 -8.18 11.67 -4.15
N ASN A 20 -9.41 11.60 -4.67
CA ASN A 20 -9.97 12.64 -5.55
C ASN A 20 -10.20 13.99 -4.85
N ILE A 21 -10.05 14.05 -3.52
CA ILE A 21 -10.15 15.27 -2.71
C ILE A 21 -8.78 15.72 -2.16
N GLY A 22 -7.72 14.95 -2.37
CA GLY A 22 -6.34 15.30 -2.01
C GLY A 22 -5.98 15.04 -0.54
N GLU A 23 -6.79 14.29 0.20
CA GLU A 23 -6.66 14.16 1.66
C GLU A 23 -5.94 12.87 2.07
N ILE A 24 -6.24 11.74 1.42
CA ILE A 24 -5.73 10.44 1.82
C ILE A 24 -4.64 9.96 0.86
N PRO A 25 -3.37 9.89 1.30
CA PRO A 25 -2.30 9.31 0.49
C PRO A 25 -2.45 7.78 0.42
N TYR A 26 -2.17 7.22 -0.75
CA TYR A 26 -2.17 5.78 -0.98
C TYR A 26 -1.12 5.36 -2.02
N LEU A 27 -0.67 4.11 -1.93
CA LEU A 27 0.09 3.45 -2.98
C LEU A 27 -0.84 2.62 -3.85
N LYS A 28 -0.87 2.90 -5.16
CA LYS A 28 -1.62 2.07 -6.12
C LYS A 28 -0.76 0.88 -6.52
N LEU A 29 -1.18 -0.34 -6.17
CA LEU A 29 -0.50 -1.57 -6.59
C LEU A 29 -0.96 -1.99 -8.00
N ASP A 30 -2.26 -2.00 -8.21
CA ASP A 30 -2.92 -2.25 -9.50
C ASP A 30 -4.30 -1.58 -9.56
N GLU A 31 -5.17 -1.98 -10.49
CA GLU A 31 -6.53 -1.43 -10.60
C GLU A 31 -7.48 -1.82 -9.46
N LYS A 32 -7.14 -2.86 -8.68
CA LYS A 32 -7.98 -3.41 -7.62
C LYS A 32 -7.44 -3.09 -6.23
N TYR A 33 -6.13 -2.98 -6.07
CA TYR A 33 -5.51 -2.90 -4.75
C TYR A 33 -4.74 -1.61 -4.54
N VAL A 34 -4.97 -1.02 -3.37
CA VAL A 34 -4.20 0.11 -2.86
C VAL A 34 -3.73 -0.15 -1.43
N ILE A 35 -2.59 0.43 -1.06
CA ILE A 35 -2.12 0.44 0.32
C ILE A 35 -2.35 1.83 0.91
N THR A 36 -2.94 1.90 2.10
CA THR A 36 -3.13 3.13 2.89
C THR A 36 -2.48 3.00 4.25
N GLU A 37 -2.52 4.08 5.03
CA GLU A 37 -2.24 4.04 6.47
C GLU A 37 -3.53 4.26 7.24
N HIS A 38 -3.78 3.42 8.23
CA HIS A 38 -4.85 3.63 9.17
C HIS A 38 -4.66 4.98 9.88
N PHE A 39 -5.67 5.84 9.85
CA PHE A 39 -5.56 7.23 10.31
C PHE A 39 -5.01 7.37 11.75
N LEU A 40 -5.52 6.53 12.67
CA LEU A 40 -5.14 6.53 14.08
C LEU A 40 -3.86 5.73 14.39
N THR A 41 -3.77 4.46 13.99
CA THR A 41 -2.68 3.56 14.38
C THR A 41 -1.44 3.69 13.52
N LYS A 42 -1.55 4.31 12.33
CA LYS A 42 -0.49 4.38 11.30
C LYS A 42 -0.06 3.03 10.76
N GLU A 43 -0.82 1.97 11.04
CA GLU A 43 -0.61 0.65 10.44
C GLU A 43 -0.93 0.69 8.94
N LEU A 44 -0.18 -0.06 8.15
CA LEU A 44 -0.44 -0.19 6.72
C LEU A 44 -1.64 -1.11 6.48
N GLU A 45 -2.50 -0.72 5.56
CA GLU A 45 -3.73 -1.46 5.21
C GLU A 45 -3.73 -1.78 3.73
N LEU A 46 -4.06 -3.02 3.38
CA LEU A 46 -4.39 -3.37 2.00
C LEU A 46 -5.89 -3.19 1.80
N ASN A 47 -6.26 -2.40 0.80
CA ASN A 47 -7.65 -2.13 0.46
C ASN A 47 -7.95 -2.70 -0.92
N ASN A 48 -9.03 -3.48 -1.01
CA ASN A 48 -9.56 -3.97 -2.28
C ASN A 48 -10.70 -3.05 -2.74
N LEU A 49 -10.48 -2.35 -3.85
CA LEU A 49 -11.42 -1.40 -4.45
C LEU A 49 -12.61 -2.08 -5.14
N GLU A 50 -12.55 -3.38 -5.43
CA GLU A 50 -13.62 -4.12 -6.09
C GLU A 50 -14.75 -4.46 -5.12
N ASN A 51 -14.41 -4.87 -3.90
CA ASN A 51 -15.36 -5.33 -2.89
C ASN A 51 -15.37 -4.48 -1.60
N TYR A 52 -14.53 -3.45 -1.51
CA TYR A 52 -14.38 -2.55 -0.36
C TYR A 52 -13.96 -3.24 0.95
N GLU A 53 -13.35 -4.42 0.83
CA GLU A 53 -12.71 -5.09 1.97
C GLU A 53 -11.31 -4.54 2.22
N TRP A 54 -10.90 -4.54 3.48
CA TRP A 54 -9.58 -4.11 3.90
C TRP A 54 -9.07 -4.94 5.08
N HIS A 55 -7.75 -5.00 5.22
CA HIS A 55 -7.09 -5.57 6.40
C HIS A 55 -5.72 -4.92 6.63
N CYS A 56 -5.28 -4.90 7.89
CA CYS A 56 -3.92 -4.48 8.24
C CYS A 56 -2.91 -5.47 7.68
N LEU A 57 -1.89 -4.96 6.98
CA LEU A 57 -0.81 -5.76 6.43
C LEU A 57 0.07 -6.31 7.54
N SER A 58 0.21 -7.63 7.57
CA SER A 58 1.21 -8.29 8.41
C SER A 58 2.64 -8.07 7.87
N PHE A 59 3.64 -8.24 8.73
CA PHE A 59 5.05 -8.15 8.32
C PHE A 59 5.40 -9.12 7.18
N ASP A 60 4.81 -10.31 7.17
CA ASP A 60 5.04 -11.32 6.13
C ASP A 60 4.47 -10.86 4.79
N GLU A 61 3.28 -10.27 4.78
CA GLU A 61 2.68 -9.70 3.55
C GLU A 61 3.49 -8.53 3.02
N ILE A 62 3.94 -7.61 3.90
CA ILE A 62 4.82 -6.51 3.51
C ILE A 62 6.10 -7.07 2.89
N SER A 63 6.72 -8.07 3.52
CA SER A 63 7.92 -8.72 3.01
C SER A 63 7.68 -9.35 1.63
N ASN A 64 6.53 -9.97 1.41
CA ASN A 64 6.16 -10.54 0.11
C ASN A 64 5.98 -9.46 -0.95
N ILE A 65 5.34 -8.33 -0.62
CA ILE A 65 5.17 -7.18 -1.54
C ILE A 65 6.54 -6.63 -1.96
N LEU A 66 7.47 -6.48 -0.99
CA LEU A 66 8.82 -5.98 -1.26
C LEU A 66 9.67 -6.92 -2.11
N ASN A 67 9.45 -8.23 -1.98
CA ASN A 67 10.16 -9.24 -2.75
C ASN A 67 9.49 -9.56 -4.09
N PHE A 68 8.35 -8.94 -4.39
CA PHE A 68 7.63 -9.18 -5.63
C PHE A 68 8.41 -8.55 -6.79
N GLN A 69 9.23 -9.35 -7.47
CA GLN A 69 9.74 -9.00 -8.79
C GLN A 69 8.63 -9.30 -9.80
N PRO A 70 8.16 -8.31 -10.58
CA PRO A 70 7.30 -8.64 -11.72
C PRO A 70 8.09 -9.60 -12.61
N LEU A 71 7.51 -10.78 -12.86
CA LEU A 71 8.04 -11.70 -13.86
C LEU A 71 8.10 -10.92 -15.17
N ASN A 72 9.30 -10.51 -15.59
CA ASN A 72 9.54 -10.04 -16.95
C ASN A 72 9.16 -11.20 -17.88
N GLY A 73 7.98 -11.11 -18.48
CA GLY A 73 7.47 -11.99 -19.53
C GLY A 73 7.42 -11.24 -20.85
#